data_AF-A0A1J4JVH5-F1
#
_entry.id   AF-A0A1J4JVH5-F1
#
_cell.length_a   1.000
_cell.length_b   1.000
_cell.length_c   1.000
_cell.angle_alpha   90.00
_cell.angle_beta   90.00
_cell.angle_gamma   90.00
#
_symmetry.space_group_name_H-M   'P 1'
#
loop_
_entity.id
_entity.type
_entity.pdbx_description
1 polymer ?
#
loop_
_entity_poly.entity_id
_entity_poly.type
_entity_poly.pdbx_seq_one_letter_code
_entity_poly.pdbx_strand_id
1 'polypeptide(L)'
;MYEFLAESIQAFEEEKRDERTQRMRESIVMNIKTSPAIQPLVPLYLRYIIKEISQSQSPTKIVSLPQLAMTLLSNKLLNLEPYLSHFTSIALTLLLTPPPKNYEQRIYEMGTSFLKSIIHRFQENYKDYHLKIAESLATYLFTDGHPLSTKYGAVLGLEALGHEVIQTYLLPNLPQFFDEFKLYLTDEQASNRKQAIKLKNLLYRVCTIAFHIITGEHDPTSSPSLDPSTAALFREIASFFGYSDFYLFAAAK
;
A
#
# COMPACT_ATOMS: atom_id res chain seq x y z
N MET A 1 -4.01 -31.96 10.32
CA MET A 1 -4.38 -30.52 10.17
C MET A 1 -3.25 -29.60 10.64
N TYR A 2 -2.70 -29.77 11.85
CA TYR A 2 -1.53 -29.00 12.31
C TYR A 2 -0.23 -29.28 11.54
N GLU A 3 -0.03 -30.51 11.05
CA GLU A 3 1.10 -30.82 10.16
C GLU A 3 1.05 -30.00 8.86
N PHE A 4 -0.13 -29.91 8.23
CA PHE A 4 -0.32 -29.10 7.03
C PHE A 4 -0.05 -27.61 7.27
N LEU A 5 -0.45 -27.09 8.44
CA LEU A 5 -0.12 -25.71 8.85
C LEU A 5 1.41 -25.51 8.93
N ALA A 6 2.12 -26.42 9.59
CA ALA A 6 3.57 -26.35 9.75
C ALA A 6 4.29 -26.46 8.39
N GLU A 7 3.87 -27.40 7.54
CA GLU A 7 4.41 -27.61 6.19
C GLU A 7 4.16 -26.37 5.30
N SER A 8 2.97 -25.76 5.40
CA SER A 8 2.64 -24.52 4.70
C SER A 8 3.52 -23.35 5.12
N ILE A 9 3.73 -23.18 6.42
CA ILE A 9 4.60 -22.12 6.94
C ILE A 9 6.03 -22.37 6.45
N GLN A 10 6.55 -23.58 6.63
CA GLN A 10 7.89 -23.95 6.22
C GLN A 10 8.13 -23.69 4.73
N ALA A 11 7.21 -24.09 3.85
CA ALA A 11 7.33 -23.89 2.41
C ALA A 11 7.35 -22.41 1.98
N PHE A 12 6.77 -21.51 2.79
CA PHE A 12 6.82 -20.07 2.54
C PHE A 12 8.01 -19.37 3.21
N GLU A 13 8.56 -19.95 4.28
CA GLU A 13 9.75 -19.41 4.94
C GLU A 13 11.06 -19.81 4.27
N GLU A 14 11.07 -20.95 3.55
CA GLU A 14 12.27 -21.45 2.89
C GLU A 14 12.77 -20.45 1.82
N GLU A 15 13.96 -19.91 2.06
CA GLU A 15 14.59 -18.91 1.17
C GLU A 15 15.17 -19.56 -0.10
N LYS A 16 15.54 -20.85 0.00
CA LYS A 16 16.06 -21.64 -1.12
C LYS A 16 14.92 -22.01 -2.07
N ARG A 17 15.03 -21.53 -3.31
CA ARG A 17 14.11 -21.87 -4.41
C ARG A 17 14.63 -23.05 -5.22
N ASP A 18 14.88 -24.19 -4.57
CA ASP A 18 15.09 -25.41 -5.34
C ASP A 18 13.77 -25.91 -5.94
N GLU A 19 13.85 -26.74 -6.98
CA GLU A 19 12.64 -27.23 -7.67
C GLU A 19 11.68 -27.95 -6.72
N ARG A 20 12.21 -28.64 -5.72
CA ARG A 20 11.41 -29.40 -4.76
C ARG A 20 10.57 -28.48 -3.88
N THR A 21 11.19 -27.44 -3.33
CA THR A 21 10.51 -26.44 -2.49
C THR A 21 9.49 -25.66 -3.30
N GLN A 22 9.82 -25.32 -4.54
CA GLN A 22 8.89 -24.62 -5.43
C GLN A 22 7.65 -25.48 -5.74
N ARG A 23 7.83 -26.76 -6.10
CA ARG A 23 6.71 -27.68 -6.32
C ARG A 23 5.86 -27.90 -5.07
N MET A 24 6.52 -28.00 -3.91
CA MET A 24 5.83 -28.12 -2.62
C MET A 24 4.94 -26.89 -2.37
N ARG A 25 5.50 -25.69 -2.56
CA ARG A 25 4.80 -24.44 -2.38
C ARG A 25 3.61 -24.30 -3.34
N GLU A 26 3.76 -24.70 -4.59
CA GLU A 26 2.67 -24.69 -5.58
C GLU A 26 1.54 -25.64 -5.18
N SER A 27 1.86 -26.84 -4.71
CA SER A 27 0.89 -27.80 -4.18
C SER A 27 0.11 -27.23 -3.00
N ILE A 28 0.81 -26.61 -2.05
CA ILE A 28 0.21 -25.97 -0.88
C ILE A 28 -0.70 -24.81 -1.30
N VAL A 29 -0.24 -23.96 -2.20
CA VAL A 29 -1.04 -22.84 -2.74
C VAL A 29 -2.32 -23.36 -3.41
N MET A 30 -2.21 -24.41 -4.23
CA MET A 30 -3.36 -25.02 -4.90
C MET A 30 -4.36 -25.60 -3.90
N ASN A 31 -3.87 -26.29 -2.87
CA ASN A 31 -4.72 -26.85 -1.82
C ASN A 31 -5.43 -25.73 -1.04
N ILE A 32 -4.69 -24.71 -0.61
CA ILE A 32 -5.23 -23.57 0.13
C ILE A 32 -6.29 -22.83 -0.69
N LYS A 33 -6.13 -22.70 -2.00
CA LYS A 33 -7.09 -22.00 -2.87
C LYS A 33 -8.38 -22.75 -3.11
N THR A 34 -8.38 -24.08 -3.01
CA THR A 34 -9.49 -24.93 -3.45
C THR A 34 -10.20 -25.68 -2.32
N SER A 35 -9.57 -25.80 -1.15
CA SER A 35 -10.09 -26.58 -0.03
C SER A 35 -10.82 -25.70 0.99
N PRO A 36 -12.13 -25.91 1.26
CA PRO A 36 -12.82 -25.24 2.37
C PRO A 36 -12.41 -25.81 3.74
N ALA A 37 -11.82 -27.00 3.78
CA ALA A 37 -11.43 -27.69 5.01
C ALA A 37 -10.32 -26.97 5.80
N ILE A 38 -9.68 -25.96 5.20
CA ILE A 38 -8.67 -25.13 5.87
C ILE A 38 -9.25 -24.02 6.73
N GLN A 39 -10.57 -23.78 6.71
CA GLN A 39 -11.21 -22.73 7.52
C GLN A 39 -10.77 -22.72 9.00
N PRO A 40 -10.63 -23.87 9.71
CA PRO A 40 -10.16 -23.87 11.09
C PRO A 40 -8.69 -23.44 11.26
N LEU A 41 -7.88 -23.50 10.20
CA LEU A 41 -6.47 -23.09 10.20
C LEU A 41 -6.27 -21.60 9.96
N VAL A 42 -7.23 -20.91 9.33
CA VAL A 42 -7.18 -19.46 9.06
C VAL A 42 -6.73 -18.63 10.28
N PRO A 43 -7.36 -18.75 11.48
CA PRO A 43 -6.94 -17.96 12.63
C PRO A 43 -5.50 -18.28 13.08
N LEU A 44 -5.06 -19.53 12.90
CA LEU A 44 -3.70 -19.95 13.26
C LEU A 44 -2.66 -19.38 12.29
N TYR A 45 -2.94 -19.41 10.99
CA TYR A 45 -2.10 -18.74 9.98
C TYR A 45 -1.97 -17.26 10.29
N LEU A 46 -3.08 -16.55 10.48
CA LEU A 46 -3.06 -15.11 10.71
C LEU A 46 -2.33 -14.74 12.01
N ARG A 47 -2.56 -15.49 13.09
CA ARG A 47 -1.83 -15.28 14.35
C ARG A 47 -0.32 -15.43 14.17
N TYR A 48 0.12 -16.46 13.44
CA TYR A 48 1.53 -16.69 13.16
C TYR A 48 2.11 -15.56 12.31
N ILE A 49 1.45 -15.22 11.20
CA ILE A 49 1.90 -14.20 10.25
C ILE A 49 2.01 -12.83 10.94
N ILE A 50 1.02 -12.41 11.73
CA ILE A 50 1.06 -11.14 12.46
C ILE A 50 2.22 -11.08 13.43
N LYS A 51 2.45 -12.18 14.17
CA LYS A 51 3.58 -12.28 15.11
C LYS A 51 4.91 -12.11 14.37
N GLU A 52 5.13 -12.88 13.30
CA GLU A 52 6.39 -12.87 12.56
C GLU A 52 6.62 -11.52 11.86
N ILE A 53 5.60 -10.91 11.26
CA ILE A 53 5.78 -9.60 10.59
C ILE A 53 6.14 -8.50 11.61
N SER A 54 5.64 -8.59 12.85
CA SER A 54 5.90 -7.60 13.90
C SER A 54 7.24 -7.81 14.62
N GLN A 55 7.78 -9.03 14.63
CA GLN A 55 8.93 -9.40 15.49
C GLN A 55 10.15 -9.92 14.71
N SER A 56 9.96 -10.40 13.48
CA SER A 56 11.02 -11.05 12.71
C SER A 56 12.06 -10.05 12.26
N GLN A 57 13.34 -10.43 12.43
CA GLN A 57 14.47 -9.72 11.84
C GLN A 57 14.77 -10.19 10.41
N SER A 58 14.03 -11.20 9.92
CA SER A 58 14.21 -11.76 8.58
C SER A 58 13.31 -11.06 7.55
N PRO A 59 13.87 -10.23 6.65
CA PRO A 59 13.08 -9.51 5.66
C PRO A 59 12.42 -10.44 4.64
N THR A 60 12.98 -11.63 4.43
CA THR A 60 12.39 -12.64 3.53
C THR A 60 11.07 -13.15 4.06
N LYS A 61 11.00 -13.46 5.37
CA LYS A 61 9.74 -13.83 6.04
C LYS A 61 8.69 -12.74 5.98
N ILE A 62 9.12 -11.48 6.19
CA ILE A 62 8.22 -10.30 6.11
C ILE A 62 7.59 -10.17 4.71
N VAL A 63 8.29 -10.59 3.66
CA VAL A 63 7.74 -10.58 2.29
C VAL A 63 6.96 -11.85 1.96
N SER A 64 7.40 -13.02 2.41
CA SER A 64 6.82 -14.30 2.00
C SER A 64 5.56 -14.67 2.77
N LEU A 65 5.50 -14.43 4.08
CA LEU A 65 4.34 -14.77 4.90
C LEU A 65 3.05 -14.02 4.49
N PRO A 66 3.08 -12.74 4.10
CA PRO A 66 1.92 -12.09 3.48
C PRO A 66 1.44 -12.76 2.18
N GLN A 67 2.31 -13.43 1.43
CA GLN A 67 1.91 -14.19 0.23
C GLN A 67 1.04 -15.39 0.60
N LEU A 68 1.27 -16.01 1.76
CA LEU A 68 0.41 -17.04 2.30
C LEU A 68 -0.96 -16.45 2.69
N ALA A 69 -0.98 -15.28 3.34
CA ALA A 69 -2.22 -14.57 3.65
C ALA A 69 -3.01 -14.15 2.39
N MET A 70 -2.33 -13.70 1.33
CA MET A 70 -2.95 -13.45 0.01
C MET A 70 -3.56 -14.72 -0.58
N THR A 71 -2.90 -15.86 -0.42
CA THR A 71 -3.41 -17.14 -0.90
C THR A 71 -4.71 -17.50 -0.17
N LEU A 72 -4.78 -17.29 1.14
CA LEU A 72 -6.01 -17.44 1.93
C LEU A 72 -7.12 -16.50 1.41
N LEU A 73 -6.82 -15.21 1.21
CA LEU A 73 -7.79 -14.21 0.68
C LEU A 73 -8.40 -14.63 -0.67
N SER A 74 -7.61 -15.28 -1.52
CA SER A 74 -8.07 -15.70 -2.85
C SER A 74 -9.02 -16.91 -2.84
N ASN A 75 -9.10 -17.66 -1.73
CA ASN A 75 -10.04 -18.78 -1.61
C ASN A 75 -11.45 -18.26 -1.30
N LYS A 76 -12.33 -18.32 -2.31
CA LYS A 76 -13.71 -17.85 -2.21
C LYS A 76 -14.58 -18.68 -1.25
N LEU A 77 -14.19 -19.92 -0.96
CA LEU A 77 -14.93 -20.85 -0.10
C LEU A 77 -14.74 -20.56 1.40
N LEU A 78 -13.79 -19.70 1.77
CA LEU A 78 -13.53 -19.33 3.16
C LEU A 78 -14.37 -18.14 3.57
N ASN A 79 -14.94 -18.24 4.78
CA ASN A 79 -15.50 -17.08 5.46
C ASN A 79 -14.37 -16.30 6.14
N LEU A 80 -13.95 -15.20 5.51
CA LEU A 80 -12.83 -14.37 5.97
C LEU A 80 -13.27 -13.05 6.60
N GLU A 81 -14.57 -12.73 6.61
CA GLU A 81 -15.09 -11.49 7.19
C GLU A 81 -14.68 -11.29 8.67
N PRO A 82 -14.73 -12.31 9.55
CA PRO A 82 -14.30 -12.17 10.94
C PRO A 82 -12.83 -11.77 11.10
N TYR A 83 -12.03 -11.96 10.05
CA TYR A 83 -10.59 -11.73 10.04
C TYR A 83 -10.16 -10.49 9.25
N LEU A 84 -11.10 -9.71 8.71
CA LEU A 84 -10.83 -8.52 7.90
C LEU A 84 -9.83 -7.57 8.58
N SER A 85 -10.02 -7.28 9.87
CA SER A 85 -9.09 -6.44 10.65
C SER A 85 -7.67 -7.01 10.73
N HIS A 86 -7.50 -8.33 10.80
CA HIS A 86 -6.20 -8.98 10.85
C HIS A 86 -5.48 -8.85 9.51
N PHE A 87 -6.19 -9.07 8.40
CA PHE A 87 -5.65 -8.87 7.06
C PHE A 87 -5.20 -7.42 6.85
N THR A 88 -6.05 -6.46 7.23
CA THR A 88 -5.73 -5.03 7.13
C THR A 88 -4.55 -4.65 8.01
N SER A 89 -4.48 -5.16 9.24
CA SER A 89 -3.33 -4.92 10.12
C SER A 89 -2.03 -5.41 9.50
N ILE A 90 -2.00 -6.58 8.88
CA ILE A 90 -0.81 -7.09 8.19
C ILE A 90 -0.39 -6.12 7.06
N ALA A 91 -1.34 -5.68 6.22
CA ALA A 91 -1.05 -4.74 5.12
C ALA A 91 -0.51 -3.40 5.65
N LEU A 92 -1.12 -2.85 6.70
CA LEU A 92 -0.69 -1.61 7.33
C LEU A 92 0.67 -1.75 7.99
N THR A 93 0.99 -2.87 8.65
CA THR A 93 2.32 -3.09 9.22
C THR A 93 3.40 -3.06 8.15
N LEU A 94 3.17 -3.67 6.97
CA LEU A 94 4.12 -3.64 5.86
C LEU A 94 4.31 -2.23 5.27
N LEU A 95 3.24 -1.43 5.22
CA LEU A 95 3.28 -0.09 4.64
C LEU A 95 3.81 0.97 5.62
N LEU A 96 3.51 0.85 6.91
CA LEU A 96 3.75 1.93 7.87
C LEU A 96 4.98 1.68 8.75
N THR A 97 5.51 0.46 8.79
CA THR A 97 6.74 0.16 9.53
C THR A 97 7.96 0.43 8.64
N PRO A 98 8.97 1.19 9.10
CA PRO A 98 10.18 1.43 8.34
C PRO A 98 10.86 0.11 7.91
N PRO A 99 10.93 -0.19 6.60
CA PRO A 99 11.47 -1.45 6.15
C PRO A 99 13.01 -1.45 6.13
N PRO A 100 13.65 -2.63 6.18
CA PRO A 100 15.07 -2.76 5.91
C PRO A 100 15.42 -2.23 4.51
N LYS A 101 16.46 -1.40 4.40
CA LYS A 101 16.82 -0.68 3.15
C LYS A 101 16.87 -1.59 1.91
N ASN A 102 17.45 -2.79 2.03
CA ASN A 102 17.62 -3.72 0.90
C ASN A 102 16.33 -4.44 0.48
N TYR A 103 15.26 -4.35 1.28
CA TYR A 103 13.97 -4.99 1.04
C TYR A 103 12.80 -4.02 0.92
N GLU A 104 13.07 -2.72 1.10
CA GLU A 104 12.10 -1.64 1.10
C GLU A 104 11.11 -1.73 -0.06
N GLN A 105 11.60 -1.82 -1.29
CA GLN A 105 10.74 -1.90 -2.48
C GLN A 105 9.82 -3.13 -2.44
N ARG A 106 10.37 -4.32 -2.14
CA ARG A 106 9.60 -5.57 -2.12
C ARG A 106 8.54 -5.58 -1.02
N ILE A 107 8.85 -5.03 0.15
CA ILE A 107 7.92 -4.94 1.28
C ILE A 107 6.77 -4.00 0.93
N TYR A 108 7.05 -2.83 0.34
CA TYR A 108 5.99 -1.93 -0.10
C TYR A 108 5.16 -2.47 -1.25
N GLU A 109 5.77 -3.13 -2.25
CA GLU A 109 5.05 -3.83 -3.32
C GLU A 109 4.13 -4.92 -2.76
N MET A 110 4.61 -5.68 -1.77
CA MET A 110 3.80 -6.67 -1.07
C MET A 110 2.63 -6.03 -0.33
N GLY A 111 2.88 -4.99 0.48
CA GLY A 111 1.86 -4.28 1.25
C GLY A 111 0.79 -3.66 0.38
N THR A 112 1.18 -3.00 -0.72
CA THR A 112 0.24 -2.39 -1.68
C THR A 112 -0.60 -3.43 -2.43
N SER A 113 0.02 -4.49 -2.95
CA SER A 113 -0.69 -5.58 -3.63
C SER A 113 -1.67 -6.30 -2.70
N PHE A 114 -1.25 -6.50 -1.45
CA PHE A 114 -2.08 -7.13 -0.45
C PHE A 114 -3.26 -6.24 -0.05
N LEU A 115 -3.04 -4.95 0.17
CA LEU A 115 -4.10 -3.99 0.46
C LEU A 115 -5.13 -3.96 -0.67
N LYS A 116 -4.69 -3.90 -1.93
CA LYS A 116 -5.60 -3.99 -3.11
C LYS A 116 -6.43 -5.27 -3.10
N SER A 117 -5.80 -6.39 -2.77
CA SER A 117 -6.49 -7.69 -2.70
C SER A 117 -7.56 -7.72 -1.59
N ILE A 118 -7.28 -7.09 -0.45
CA ILE A 118 -8.24 -6.94 0.66
C ILE A 118 -9.43 -6.08 0.18
N ILE A 119 -9.17 -4.89 -0.36
CA ILE A 119 -10.26 -4.02 -0.85
C ILE A 119 -11.09 -4.74 -1.89
N HIS A 120 -10.46 -5.36 -2.89
CA HIS A 120 -11.18 -6.10 -3.92
C HIS A 120 -12.06 -7.23 -3.37
N ARG A 121 -11.59 -7.95 -2.33
CA ARG A 121 -12.33 -9.05 -1.71
C ARG A 121 -13.54 -8.60 -0.90
N PHE A 122 -13.48 -7.42 -0.27
CA PHE A 122 -14.48 -6.99 0.72
C PHE A 122 -15.31 -5.75 0.32
N GLN A 123 -14.96 -5.06 -0.77
CA GLN A 123 -15.61 -3.81 -1.20
C GLN A 123 -17.12 -3.92 -1.46
N GLU A 124 -17.62 -5.07 -1.92
CA GLU A 124 -19.05 -5.27 -2.19
C GLU A 124 -19.90 -5.26 -0.91
N ASN A 125 -19.38 -5.88 0.14
CA ASN A 125 -20.06 -6.01 1.45
C ASN A 125 -19.77 -4.81 2.37
N TYR A 126 -18.64 -4.13 2.17
CA TYR A 126 -18.15 -3.07 3.05
C TYR A 126 -17.68 -1.85 2.25
N LYS A 127 -18.63 -1.15 1.62
CA LYS A 127 -18.36 -0.04 0.68
C LYS A 127 -17.45 1.04 1.26
N ASP A 128 -17.67 1.44 2.51
CA ASP A 128 -16.92 2.55 3.15
C ASP A 128 -15.67 2.08 3.90
N TYR A 129 -15.32 0.79 3.85
CA TYR A 129 -14.18 0.27 4.62
C TYR A 129 -12.85 0.87 4.19
N HIS A 130 -12.68 1.10 2.90
CA HIS A 130 -11.48 1.73 2.34
C HIS A 130 -11.29 3.16 2.88
N LEU A 131 -12.36 3.91 3.18
CA LEU A 131 -12.28 5.26 3.75
C LEU A 131 -11.68 5.26 5.16
N LYS A 132 -12.04 4.29 6.00
CA LYS A 132 -11.42 4.14 7.34
C LYS A 132 -9.92 3.87 7.26
N ILE A 133 -9.50 3.10 6.27
CA ILE A 133 -8.07 2.84 6.02
C ILE A 133 -7.40 4.12 5.49
N ALA A 134 -8.07 4.85 4.60
CA ALA A 134 -7.57 6.12 4.08
C ALA A 134 -7.34 7.16 5.19
N GLU A 135 -8.29 7.32 6.13
CA GLU A 135 -8.15 8.17 7.31
C GLU A 135 -6.92 7.81 8.14
N SER A 136 -6.73 6.51 8.40
CA SER A 136 -5.55 6.04 9.14
C SER A 136 -4.26 6.37 8.37
N LEU A 137 -4.18 6.06 7.08
CA LEU A 137 -2.98 6.33 6.27
C LEU A 137 -2.68 7.84 6.17
N ALA A 138 -3.70 8.67 5.97
CA ALA A 138 -3.57 10.12 5.95
C ALA A 138 -3.04 10.64 7.30
N THR A 139 -3.50 10.08 8.43
CA THR A 139 -2.97 10.42 9.75
C THR A 139 -1.47 10.17 9.84
N TYR A 140 -0.99 9.01 9.38
CA TYR A 140 0.44 8.70 9.37
C TYR A 140 1.26 9.60 8.42
N LEU A 141 0.65 10.09 7.34
CA LEU A 141 1.30 10.99 6.39
C LEU A 141 1.43 12.41 6.94
N PHE A 142 0.35 12.96 7.47
CA PHE A 142 0.26 14.38 7.83
C PHE A 142 0.62 14.68 9.28
N THR A 143 0.65 13.68 10.16
CA THR A 143 1.12 13.89 11.54
C THR A 143 2.65 14.01 11.58
N ASP A 144 3.13 14.91 12.43
CA ASP A 144 4.56 15.10 12.70
C ASP A 144 5.19 13.90 13.41
N GLY A 145 6.51 13.78 13.28
CA GLY A 145 7.31 12.78 13.98
C GLY A 145 7.35 11.38 13.36
N HIS A 146 6.49 11.08 12.37
CA HIS A 146 6.61 9.85 11.61
C HIS A 146 7.82 9.86 10.65
N PRO A 147 8.58 8.76 10.53
CA PRO A 147 9.68 8.65 9.58
C PRO A 147 9.23 8.87 8.14
N LEU A 148 10.11 9.41 7.29
CA LEU A 148 9.84 9.61 5.85
C LEU A 148 9.51 8.30 5.12
N SER A 149 10.06 7.17 5.57
CA SER A 149 9.69 5.84 5.06
C SER A 149 8.22 5.50 5.37
N THR A 150 7.76 5.73 6.60
CA THR A 150 6.35 5.55 6.98
C THR A 150 5.44 6.45 6.16
N LYS A 151 5.79 7.74 6.00
CA LYS A 151 5.05 8.68 5.15
C LYS A 151 5.00 8.21 3.69
N TYR A 152 6.11 7.66 3.16
CA TYR A 152 6.17 7.07 1.83
C TYR A 152 5.22 5.88 1.66
N GLY A 153 5.23 4.94 2.60
CA GLY A 153 4.31 3.81 2.56
C GLY A 153 2.85 4.22 2.76
N ALA A 154 2.58 5.28 3.52
CA ALA A 154 1.25 5.85 3.65
C ALA A 154 0.69 6.36 2.30
N VAL A 155 1.50 7.10 1.52
CA VAL A 155 1.12 7.56 0.17
C VAL A 155 0.87 6.37 -0.77
N LEU A 156 1.72 5.34 -0.73
CA LEU A 156 1.50 4.12 -1.50
C LEU A 156 0.20 3.39 -1.11
N GLY A 157 -0.12 3.38 0.19
CA GLY A 157 -1.38 2.86 0.69
C GLY A 157 -2.57 3.63 0.15
N LEU A 158 -2.55 4.97 0.22
CA LEU A 158 -3.63 5.83 -0.29
C LEU A 158 -3.84 5.62 -1.80
N GLU A 159 -2.75 5.54 -2.57
CA GLU A 159 -2.82 5.23 -4.00
C GLU A 159 -3.41 3.84 -4.27
N ALA A 160 -3.11 2.86 -3.41
CA ALA A 160 -3.67 1.52 -3.53
C ALA A 160 -5.18 1.45 -3.27
N LEU A 161 -5.76 2.43 -2.56
CA LEU A 161 -7.19 2.50 -2.28
C LEU A 161 -8.01 3.13 -3.41
N GLY A 162 -7.40 3.92 -4.30
CA GLY A 162 -8.06 4.47 -5.50
C GLY A 162 -7.97 6.00 -5.62
N HIS A 163 -8.40 6.53 -6.78
CA HIS A 163 -8.29 7.97 -7.08
C HIS A 163 -9.20 8.84 -6.20
N GLU A 164 -10.42 8.39 -5.87
CA GLU A 164 -11.33 9.14 -4.99
C GLU A 164 -10.72 9.40 -3.62
N VAL A 165 -9.96 8.42 -3.09
CA VAL A 165 -9.21 8.55 -1.84
C VAL A 165 -8.10 9.59 -1.96
N ILE A 166 -7.38 9.61 -3.08
CA ILE A 166 -6.36 10.63 -3.35
C ILE A 166 -6.98 12.03 -3.36
N GLN A 167 -8.10 12.21 -4.05
CA GLN A 167 -8.80 13.49 -4.14
C GLN A 167 -9.31 13.97 -2.78
N THR A 168 -9.80 13.04 -1.95
CA THR A 168 -10.42 13.38 -0.66
C THR A 168 -9.41 13.56 0.46
N TYR A 169 -8.42 12.68 0.57
CA TYR A 169 -7.53 12.60 1.74
C TYR A 169 -6.11 13.13 1.48
N LEU A 170 -5.60 13.02 0.25
CA LEU A 170 -4.24 13.46 -0.06
C LEU A 170 -4.22 14.93 -0.52
N LEU A 171 -4.86 15.23 -1.65
CA LEU A 171 -4.69 16.51 -2.35
C LEU A 171 -4.97 17.75 -1.48
N PRO A 172 -6.08 17.83 -0.71
CA PRO A 172 -6.41 19.05 0.03
C PRO A 172 -5.41 19.39 1.14
N ASN A 173 -4.70 18.39 1.65
CA ASN A 173 -3.77 18.53 2.78
C ASN A 173 -2.31 18.74 2.33
N LEU A 174 -2.01 18.56 1.04
CA LEU A 174 -0.65 18.68 0.51
C LEU A 174 -0.04 20.08 0.63
N PRO A 175 -0.77 21.19 0.38
CA PRO A 175 -0.18 22.52 0.51
C PRO A 175 0.44 22.79 1.88
N GLN A 176 -0.32 22.52 2.95
CA GLN A 176 0.17 22.66 4.32
C GLN A 176 1.37 21.73 4.58
N PHE A 177 1.27 20.48 4.15
CA PHE A 177 2.37 19.52 4.29
C PHE A 177 3.66 19.97 3.57
N PHE A 178 3.55 20.61 2.41
CA PHE A 178 4.71 21.00 1.62
C PHE A 178 5.59 22.06 2.29
N ASP A 179 5.02 22.94 3.10
CA ASP A 179 5.80 23.97 3.80
C ASP A 179 6.76 23.36 4.83
N GLU A 180 6.27 22.40 5.62
CA GLU A 180 7.09 21.62 6.54
C GLU A 180 8.03 20.68 5.78
N PHE A 181 7.55 20.08 4.68
CA PHE A 181 8.30 19.09 3.92
C PHE A 181 9.58 19.64 3.27
N LYS A 182 9.62 20.95 2.94
CA LYS A 182 10.81 21.63 2.38
C LYS A 182 12.05 21.45 3.26
N LEU A 183 11.88 21.41 4.58
CA LEU A 183 12.99 21.26 5.53
C LEU A 183 13.71 19.91 5.36
N TYR A 184 12.99 18.83 5.06
CA TYR A 184 13.57 17.51 4.82
C TYR A 184 14.35 17.42 3.51
N LEU A 185 14.03 18.28 2.52
CA LEU A 185 14.76 18.33 1.24
C LEU A 185 16.12 19.02 1.37
N THR A 186 16.29 19.87 2.38
CA THR A 186 17.54 20.58 2.69
C THR A 186 18.32 19.96 3.86
N ASP A 187 17.88 18.79 4.36
CA ASP A 187 18.50 18.10 5.50
C ASP A 187 19.99 17.80 5.23
N GLU A 188 20.84 18.12 6.21
CA GLU A 188 22.28 17.87 6.19
C GLU A 188 22.58 16.38 6.03
N GLN A 189 21.76 15.51 6.64
CA GLN A 189 21.91 14.07 6.52
C GLN A 189 21.47 13.59 5.13
N ALA A 190 22.45 13.12 4.36
CA ALA A 190 22.22 12.62 3.00
C ALA A 190 21.21 11.46 2.92
N SER A 191 21.08 10.64 3.97
CA SER A 191 20.08 9.57 4.02
C SER A 191 18.65 10.10 4.07
N ASN A 192 18.39 11.10 4.92
CA ASN A 192 17.07 11.71 5.08
C ASN A 192 16.70 12.44 3.79
N ARG A 193 17.65 13.18 3.22
CA ARG A 193 17.47 13.87 1.93
C ARG A 193 17.11 12.91 0.80
N LYS A 194 17.76 11.75 0.72
CA LYS A 194 17.41 10.71 -0.27
C LYS A 194 15.99 10.19 -0.09
N GLN A 195 15.56 9.96 1.16
CA GLN A 195 14.18 9.55 1.46
C GLN A 195 13.16 10.65 1.12
N ALA A 196 13.49 11.91 1.41
CA ALA A 196 12.66 13.06 1.07
C ALA A 196 12.51 13.20 -0.45
N ILE A 197 13.60 13.08 -1.21
CA ILE A 197 13.54 13.07 -2.68
C ILE A 197 12.67 11.91 -3.19
N LYS A 198 12.79 10.73 -2.60
CA LYS A 198 11.97 9.56 -2.96
C LYS A 198 10.47 9.82 -2.73
N LEU A 199 10.11 10.40 -1.58
CA LEU A 199 8.74 10.79 -1.26
C LEU A 199 8.24 11.91 -2.18
N LYS A 200 9.06 12.92 -2.45
CA LYS A 200 8.76 13.98 -3.43
C LYS A 200 8.40 13.40 -4.79
N ASN A 201 9.20 12.47 -5.30
CA ASN A 201 8.97 11.85 -6.61
C ASN A 201 7.68 11.00 -6.63
N LEU A 202 7.37 10.32 -5.54
CA LEU A 202 6.11 9.58 -5.40
C LEU A 202 4.91 10.53 -5.40
N LEU A 203 4.95 11.58 -4.58
CA LEU A 203 3.89 12.59 -4.51
C LEU A 203 3.68 13.28 -5.86
N TYR A 204 4.77 13.64 -6.55
CA TYR A 204 4.71 14.19 -7.91
C TYR A 204 3.96 13.26 -8.86
N ARG A 205 4.32 11.97 -8.90
CA ARG A 205 3.65 10.97 -9.73
C ARG A 205 2.16 10.82 -9.39
N VAL A 206 1.83 10.75 -8.10
CA VAL A 206 0.43 10.58 -7.66
C VAL A 206 -0.40 11.84 -7.99
N CYS A 207 0.14 13.03 -7.77
CA CYS A 207 -0.56 14.30 -8.05
C CYS A 207 -0.77 14.52 -9.55
N THR A 208 0.21 14.17 -10.39
CA THR A 208 0.10 14.29 -11.85
C THR A 208 -0.94 13.32 -12.41
N ILE A 209 -0.99 12.08 -11.91
CA ILE A 209 -2.05 11.12 -12.26
C ILE A 209 -3.42 11.65 -11.81
N ALA A 210 -3.51 12.17 -10.58
CA ALA A 210 -4.77 12.72 -10.07
C ALA A 210 -5.25 13.92 -10.89
N PHE A 211 -4.34 14.82 -11.28
CA PHE A 211 -4.65 15.93 -12.17
C PHE A 211 -5.20 15.42 -13.50
N HIS A 212 -4.51 14.47 -14.16
CA HIS A 212 -4.94 13.90 -15.43
C HIS A 212 -6.36 13.30 -15.32
N ILE A 213 -6.60 12.47 -14.30
CA ILE A 213 -7.91 11.84 -14.07
C ILE A 213 -8.99 12.92 -13.90
N ILE A 214 -8.80 13.89 -13.02
CA ILE A 214 -9.79 14.95 -12.77
C ILE A 214 -10.04 15.77 -14.06
N THR A 215 -8.99 16.10 -14.82
CA THR A 215 -9.14 16.83 -16.08
C THR A 215 -9.80 16.02 -17.20
N GLY A 216 -9.60 14.70 -17.22
CA GLY A 216 -10.19 13.79 -18.21
C GLY A 216 -11.61 13.35 -17.86
N GLU A 217 -12.00 13.43 -16.57
CA GLU A 217 -13.38 13.22 -16.10
C GLU A 217 -14.32 14.38 -16.50
N HIS A 218 -13.78 15.57 -16.82
CA HIS A 218 -14.58 16.66 -17.37
C HIS A 218 -15.00 16.36 -18.83
N ASP A 219 -16.30 16.21 -19.03
CA ASP A 219 -16.99 15.82 -20.26
C ASP A 219 -16.39 16.49 -21.53
N PRO A 220 -15.90 15.73 -22.54
CA PRO A 220 -15.20 16.26 -23.72
C PRO A 220 -16.07 17.17 -24.61
N THR A 221 -17.38 17.23 -24.36
CA THR A 221 -18.33 18.11 -25.05
C THR A 221 -18.55 19.44 -24.32
N SER A 222 -18.15 19.51 -23.04
CA SER A 222 -18.14 20.72 -22.23
C SER A 222 -16.73 21.30 -22.21
N SER A 223 -16.59 22.63 -22.24
CA SER A 223 -15.27 23.23 -22.01
C SER A 223 -14.73 22.73 -20.66
N PRO A 224 -13.49 22.23 -20.57
CA PRO A 224 -12.92 21.73 -19.33
C PRO A 224 -12.64 22.90 -18.41
N SER A 225 -13.66 23.44 -17.76
CA SER A 225 -13.49 24.36 -16.65
C SER A 225 -13.44 23.52 -15.40
N LEU A 226 -12.21 23.14 -15.00
CA LEU A 226 -11.93 22.80 -13.61
C LEU A 226 -12.60 23.84 -12.72
N ASP A 227 -13.24 23.40 -11.63
CA ASP A 227 -13.78 24.35 -10.68
C ASP A 227 -12.65 25.25 -10.14
N PRO A 228 -12.92 26.53 -9.86
CA PRO A 228 -11.88 27.47 -9.47
C PRO A 228 -11.07 27.03 -8.24
N SER A 229 -11.68 26.29 -7.31
CA SER A 229 -11.01 25.74 -6.12
C SER A 229 -10.01 24.64 -6.49
N THR A 230 -10.39 23.66 -7.29
CA THR A 230 -9.49 22.58 -7.74
C THR A 230 -8.37 23.14 -8.61
N ALA A 231 -8.66 24.10 -9.48
CA ALA A 231 -7.65 24.80 -10.27
C ALA A 231 -6.67 25.61 -9.39
N ALA A 232 -7.13 26.21 -8.29
CA ALA A 232 -6.26 26.87 -7.32
C ALA A 232 -5.37 25.86 -6.58
N LEU A 233 -5.96 24.76 -6.11
CA LEU A 233 -5.24 23.69 -5.42
C LEU A 233 -4.11 23.10 -6.28
N PHE A 234 -4.39 22.76 -7.55
CA PHE A 234 -3.34 22.23 -8.43
C PHE A 234 -2.28 23.26 -8.80
N ARG A 235 -2.61 24.56 -8.87
CA ARG A 235 -1.57 25.61 -9.04
C ARG A 235 -0.63 25.66 -7.86
N GLU A 236 -1.16 25.57 -6.64
CA GLU A 236 -0.36 25.54 -5.42
C GLU A 236 0.53 24.28 -5.36
N ILE A 237 -0.04 23.11 -5.64
CA ILE A 237 0.71 21.85 -5.73
C ILE A 237 1.80 21.93 -6.83
N ALA A 238 1.47 22.42 -8.02
CA ALA A 238 2.41 22.56 -9.13
C ALA A 238 3.54 23.54 -8.80
N SER A 239 3.27 24.58 -8.00
CA SER A 239 4.29 25.54 -7.56
C SER A 239 5.40 24.88 -6.75
N PHE A 240 5.08 23.85 -5.96
CA PHE A 240 6.06 23.10 -5.17
C PHE A 240 6.96 22.22 -6.05
N PHE A 241 6.40 21.62 -7.11
CA PHE A 241 7.15 20.72 -7.99
C PHE A 241 7.88 21.43 -9.14
N GLY A 242 7.45 22.64 -9.49
CA GLY A 242 7.84 23.36 -10.70
C GLY A 242 6.72 23.29 -11.74
N TYR A 243 6.12 24.45 -12.05
CA TYR A 243 4.94 24.56 -12.90
C TYR A 243 5.08 23.85 -14.26
N SER A 244 6.17 24.11 -14.98
CA SER A 244 6.41 23.58 -16.32
C SER A 244 6.53 22.06 -16.31
N ASP A 245 7.28 21.50 -15.37
CA ASP A 245 7.51 20.05 -15.32
C ASP A 245 6.21 19.30 -14.99
N PHE A 246 5.46 19.82 -14.01
CA PHE A 246 4.22 19.21 -13.53
C PHE A 246 3.19 19.01 -14.64
N TYR A 247 2.86 20.07 -15.39
CA TYR A 247 1.85 19.99 -16.45
C TYR A 247 2.35 19.25 -17.69
N LEU A 248 3.65 19.35 -18.03
CA LEU A 248 4.23 18.56 -19.12
C LEU A 248 4.12 17.06 -18.85
N PHE A 249 4.41 16.63 -17.62
CA PHE A 249 4.33 15.21 -17.26
C PHE A 249 2.87 14.72 -17.18
N ALA A 250 1.95 15.56 -16.69
CA ALA A 250 0.54 15.22 -16.63
C ALA A 250 -0.12 15.10 -18.02
N ALA A 251 0.40 15.82 -19.03
CA ALA A 251 -0.09 15.76 -20.42
C ALA A 251 0.47 14.58 -21.23
N ALA A 252 1.52 13.91 -20.77
CA ALA A 252 2.23 12.87 -21.51
C ALA A 252 1.68 11.44 -21.30
N LYS A 253 0.55 11.28 -20.60
CA LYS A 253 -0.13 10.02 -20.31
C LYS A 253 -1.61 10.16 -20.60
#